data_AF-A0A6B2H3M2-F1
#
_entry.id   AF-A0A6B2H3M2-F1
#
_cell.length_a   1.000
_cell.length_b   1.000
_cell.length_c   1.000
_cell.angle_alpha   90.00
_cell.angle_beta   90.00
_cell.angle_gamma   90.00
#
_symmetry.space_group_name_H-M   'P 1'
#
loop_
_entity.id
_entity.type
_entity.pdbx_description
1 polymer ?
#
loop_
_entity_poly.entity_id
_entity_poly.type
_entity_poly.pdbx_seq_one_letter_code
_entity_poly.pdbx_strand_id
1 'polypeptide(L)' 'MKVRIGERLLAKTGELYLQLRLRNKSAVERELTIKYGGQYRNAGLMLLFDVLMALAVVAVVGLVTIVLYFTTV' A
#
# COMPACT_ATOMS: atom_id res chain seq x y z
N MET A 1 -15.66 13.09 -17.20
CA MET A 1 -14.26 13.30 -16.78
C MET A 1 -14.18 13.20 -15.25
N LYS A 2 -14.23 11.96 -14.71
CA LYS A 2 -14.62 11.74 -13.30
C LYS A 2 -13.67 10.82 -12.54
N VAL A 3 -12.36 10.97 -12.73
CA VAL A 3 -11.33 10.46 -11.83
C VAL A 3 -10.11 11.37 -11.99
N ARG A 4 -9.82 12.26 -11.04
CA ARG A 4 -8.60 13.10 -11.07
C ARG A 4 -7.97 13.33 -9.70
N ILE A 5 -8.78 13.28 -8.63
CA ILE A 5 -8.30 13.51 -7.26
C ILE A 5 -7.65 12.24 -6.70
N GLY A 6 -8.29 11.08 -6.87
CA GLY A 6 -7.74 9.79 -6.42
C GLY A 6 -6.40 9.46 -7.07
N GLU A 7 -6.27 9.63 -8.38
CA GLU A 7 -5.00 9.35 -9.08
C GLU A 7 -3.87 10.27 -8.64
N ARG A 8 -4.16 11.54 -8.38
CA ARG A 8 -3.16 12.49 -7.85
C ARG A 8 -2.76 12.14 -6.43
N LEU A 9 -3.70 11.75 -5.59
CA LEU A 9 -3.42 11.30 -4.23
C LEU A 9 -2.56 10.04 -4.24
N LEU A 10 -2.90 9.03 -5.06
CA LEU A 10 -2.10 7.81 -5.21
C LEU A 10 -0.68 8.08 -5.73
N ALA A 11 -0.53 8.99 -6.69
CA ALA A 11 0.80 9.36 -7.17
C ALA A 11 1.61 10.04 -6.06
N LYS A 12 1.01 10.96 -5.30
CA LYS A 12 1.69 11.62 -4.16
C LYS A 12 2.07 10.63 -3.06
N THR A 13 1.19 9.71 -2.67
CA THR A 13 1.51 8.72 -1.64
C THR A 13 2.56 7.73 -2.11
N GLY A 14 2.54 7.31 -3.38
CA GLY A 14 3.57 6.47 -3.97
C GLY A 14 4.94 7.16 -4.03
N GLU A 15 4.97 8.45 -4.34
CA GLU A 15 6.19 9.26 -4.31
C GLU A 15 6.75 9.39 -2.89
N LEU A 16 5.91 9.78 -1.92
CA LEU A 16 6.30 9.88 -0.51
C LEU A 16 6.80 8.55 0.04
N TYR A 17 6.12 7.46 -0.29
CA TYR A 17 6.52 6.11 0.10
C TYR A 17 7.92 5.75 -0.39
N LEU A 18 8.18 5.92 -1.69
CA LEU A 18 9.49 5.60 -2.26
C LEU A 18 10.58 6.51 -1.70
N GLN A 19 10.29 7.81 -1.53
CA GLN A 19 11.23 8.76 -0.94
C GLN A 19 11.57 8.41 0.52
N LEU A 20 10.58 8.03 1.32
CA LEU A 20 10.80 7.60 2.71
C LEU A 20 11.58 6.28 2.78
N ARG A 21 11.26 5.31 1.90
CA ARG A 21 11.87 3.98 1.89
C ARG A 21 13.33 4.01 1.42
N LEU A 22 13.61 4.73 0.34
CA LEU A 22 14.90 4.65 -0.33
C LEU A 22 15.82 5.82 0.00
N ARG A 23 15.30 6.94 0.54
CA ARG A 23 15.99 8.19 0.93
C ARG A 23 16.84 8.89 -0.15
N ASN A 24 17.26 8.18 -1.20
CA ASN A 24 18.10 8.65 -2.29
C ASN A 24 17.31 8.70 -3.60
N LYS A 25 17.31 9.85 -4.26
CA LYS A 25 16.57 10.09 -5.51
C LYS A 25 16.95 9.12 -6.64
N SER A 26 18.24 8.80 -6.78
CA SER A 26 18.69 7.88 -7.86
C SER A 26 18.19 6.45 -7.64
N ALA A 27 18.12 6.01 -6.38
CA ALA A 27 17.52 4.72 -6.03
C ALA A 27 16.01 4.72 -6.27
N VAL A 28 15.32 5.82 -5.93
CA VAL A 28 13.88 5.99 -6.21
C VAL A 28 13.58 5.89 -7.70
N GLU A 29 14.29 6.63 -8.56
CA GLU A 29 14.04 6.60 -10.02
C GLU A 29 14.33 5.24 -10.64
N ARG A 30 15.40 4.58 -10.18
CA ARG A 30 15.74 3.22 -10.62
C ARG A 30 14.63 2.24 -10.24
N GLU A 31 14.19 2.25 -8.99
CA GLU A 31 13.14 1.33 -8.53
C GLU A 31 11.78 1.65 -9.15
N LEU A 32 11.47 2.94 -9.32
CA LEU A 32 10.27 3.39 -10.01
C LEU A 32 10.23 2.87 -11.45
N THR A 33 11.34 2.99 -12.18
CA THR A 33 11.45 2.54 -13.57
C THR A 33 11.37 1.02 -13.67
N ILE A 34 12.08 0.29 -12.80
CA ILE A 34 12.18 -1.18 -12.89
C ILE A 34 10.91 -1.87 -12.37
N LYS A 35 10.38 -1.47 -11.22
CA LYS A 35 9.27 -2.19 -10.56
C LYS A 35 7.90 -1.58 -10.83
N TYR A 36 7.84 -0.28 -11.08
CA TYR A 36 6.58 0.47 -11.12
C TYR A 36 6.30 1.10 -12.50
N GLY A 37 7.10 0.77 -13.52
CA GLY A 37 6.91 1.25 -14.89
C GLY A 37 7.10 2.75 -15.06
N GLY A 38 7.89 3.37 -14.18
CA GLY A 38 8.15 4.82 -14.18
C GLY A 38 7.01 5.67 -13.60
N GLN A 39 5.94 5.05 -13.07
CA GLN A 39 4.77 5.78 -12.58
C GLN A 39 4.58 5.63 -11.07
N TYR A 40 4.63 6.75 -10.35
CA TYR A 40 4.40 6.79 -8.89
C TYR A 40 3.00 6.29 -8.50
N ARG A 41 2.02 6.36 -9.40
CA ARG A 41 0.68 5.80 -9.20
C ARG A 41 0.73 4.30 -8.90
N ASN A 42 1.61 3.55 -9.55
CA ASN A 42 1.72 2.10 -9.37
C ASN A 42 2.36 1.76 -8.02
N ALA A 43 3.33 2.56 -7.56
CA ALA A 43 3.87 2.43 -6.21
C ALA A 43 2.80 2.73 -5.14
N GLY A 44 1.98 3.76 -5.37
CA GLY A 44 0.84 4.10 -4.49
C GLY A 44 -0.23 3.01 -4.48
N LEU A 45 -0.51 2.36 -5.61
CA LEU A 45 -1.42 1.21 -5.69
C LEU A 45 -0.89 0.01 -4.90
N MET A 46 0.40 -0.31 -5.07
CA MET A 46 1.02 -1.41 -4.32
C MET A 46 0.92 -1.18 -2.81
N LEU A 47 1.21 0.04 -2.36
CA LEU A 47 1.04 0.41 -0.95
C LEU A 47 -0.41 0.28 -0.47
N LEU A 48 -1.38 0.70 -1.29
CA LEU A 48 -2.80 0.55 -0.95
C LEU A 48 -3.18 -0.93 -0.79
N PHE A 49 -2.70 -1.79 -1.69
CA PHE A 49 -2.91 -3.24 -1.59
C PHE A 49 -2.26 -3.82 -0.33
N ASP A 50 -1.04 -3.43 0.01
CA ASP A 50 -0.36 -3.89 1.22
C ASP A 50 -1.16 -3.50 2.49
N VAL A 51 -1.68 -2.27 2.56
CA VAL A 51 -2.52 -1.82 3.68
C VAL A 51 -3.83 -2.59 3.77
N LEU A 52 -4.51 -2.78 2.64
CA LEU A 52 -5.76 -3.56 2.60
C LEU A 52 -5.51 -5.02 3.00
N MET A 53 -4.39 -5.60 2.59
CA MET A 53 -4.02 -6.95 2.95
C MET A 53 -3.73 -7.06 4.45
N ALA A 54 -3.00 -6.10 5.04
CA ALA A 54 -2.78 -6.06 6.48
C ALA A 54 -4.09 -5.96 7.27
N LEU A 55 -5.03 -5.11 6.84
CA LEU A 55 -6.36 -5.01 7.43
C LEU A 55 -7.14 -6.33 7.33
N ALA A 56 -7.05 -7.02 6.20
CA ALA A 56 -7.67 -8.33 6.03
C ALA A 56 -7.10 -9.37 7.00
N VAL A 57 -5.78 -9.42 7.19
CA VAL A 57 -5.16 -10.30 8.20
C VAL A 57 -5.69 -10.00 9.59
N VAL A 58 -5.69 -8.72 10.00
CA VAL A 58 -6.17 -8.31 11.32
C VAL A 58 -7.63 -8.70 11.53
N ALA A 59 -8.48 -8.50 10.51
CA ALA A 59 -9.88 -8.89 10.57
C ALA A 59 -10.05 -10.41 10.74
N VAL A 60 -9.30 -11.22 9.97
CA VAL A 60 -9.35 -12.68 10.06
C VAL A 60 -8.88 -13.16 11.42
N VAL A 61 -7.74 -12.65 11.91
CA VAL A 61 -7.21 -13.01 13.24
C VAL A 61 -8.19 -12.61 14.34
N GLY A 62 -8.80 -11.43 14.25
CA GLY A 62 -9.83 -10.98 15.18
C GLY A 62 -11.05 -11.91 15.18
N LEU A 63 -11.52 -12.31 13.99
CA LEU A 63 -12.65 -13.22 13.84
C LEU A 63 -12.34 -14.61 14.43
N VAL A 64 -11.15 -15.16 14.15
CA VAL A 64 -10.68 -16.42 14.76
C VAL A 64 -10.64 -16.30 16.29
N THR A 65 -10.12 -15.19 16.81
CA THR A 65 -10.05 -14.95 18.26
C THR A 65 -11.43 -14.89 18.89
N ILE A 66 -12.39 -14.23 18.24
CA ILE A 66 -13.79 -14.18 18.68
C ILE A 66 -14.39 -15.59 18.71
N VAL A 67 -14.21 -16.37 17.65
CA VAL A 67 -14.73 -17.75 17.57
C VAL A 67 -14.12 -18.62 18.66
N LEU A 68 -12.81 -18.53 18.87
CA LEU A 68 -12.13 -19.27 19.93
C LEU A 68 -12.69 -18.87 21.30
N TYR A 69 -12.80 -17.57 21.59
CA TYR A 69 -13.35 -17.09 22.85
C TYR A 69 -14.73 -17.69 23.16
N PHE A 70 -15.66 -17.69 22.20
CA PHE A 70 -17.00 -18.23 22.41
C PHE A 70 -17.10 -19.76 22.38
N THR A 71 -16.06 -20.46 21.92
CA THR A 71 -16.05 -21.94 21.86
C THR A 71 -15.26 -22.57 23.00
N THR A 72 -14.33 -21.83 23.61
CA THR A 72 -13.48 -22.33 24.71
C THR A 72 -13.83 -21.77 26.08
N VAL A 73 -14.51 -20.62 26.15
CA VAL A 73 -15.01 -20.00 27.39
C VAL A 73 -16.52 -20.19 27.48
#